data_AF-A0A382QNT9-F1
#
_entry.id   AF-A0A382QNT9-F1
#
_cell.length_a   1.000
_cell.length_b   1.000
_cell.length_c   1.000
_cell.angle_alpha   90.00
_cell.angle_beta   90.00
_cell.angle_gamma   90.00
#
_symmetry.space_group_name_H-M   'P 1'
#
loop_
_entity.id
_entity.type
_entity.pdbx_description
1 polymer ?
#
loop_
_entity_poly.entity_id
_entity_poly.type
_entity_poly.pdbx_seq_one_letter_code
_entity_poly.pdbx_strand_id
1 'polypeptide(L)'
;VIRALVMMAGLAVGLFPAARYLEAQEIDLVELTTDDVHVGYAAGKFTAVELTQAFLDRIERYEAHYNAFISMNPDALATAAQLDVEYGLDGPRGPLHGVPVVIKDNIDYGGLVTTAGWEGFSQATGGVSMIPDDDAAVVTRLREAGAIILGKTNLPDFAAHGTRTNSTVAGRTLNPYNVDKVPGGSSGGTATAVNASFAVLGLGTETGGSIQNPASAQALVGVKPTYGLVPIEGVVPINSTYIDVVGPLARNVVDAALTLDVL
;
A
#
# COMPACT_ATOMS: atom_id res chain seq x y z
N VAL A 1 -50.72 -61.59 -21.70
CA VAL A 1 -49.92 -60.78 -20.76
C VAL A 1 -48.45 -61.08 -21.04
N ILE A 2 -47.79 -60.15 -21.72
CA ILE A 2 -46.49 -60.32 -22.38
C ILE A 2 -45.35 -60.03 -21.40
N ARG A 3 -44.33 -60.89 -21.38
CA ARG A 3 -43.04 -60.68 -20.67
C ARG A 3 -42.18 -59.71 -21.48
N ALA A 4 -41.59 -58.70 -20.83
CA ALA A 4 -40.60 -57.81 -21.42
C ALA A 4 -39.28 -57.84 -20.63
N LEU A 5 -38.20 -58.12 -21.36
CA LEU A 5 -36.79 -58.04 -20.98
C LEU A 5 -36.41 -56.61 -20.62
N VAL A 6 -35.55 -56.42 -19.60
CA VAL A 6 -34.81 -55.17 -19.36
C VAL A 6 -33.33 -55.45 -19.59
N MET A 7 -32.74 -54.74 -20.56
CA MET A 7 -31.31 -54.73 -20.88
C MET A 7 -30.51 -54.00 -19.79
N MET A 8 -29.35 -54.55 -19.41
CA MET A 8 -28.30 -53.82 -18.70
C MET A 8 -27.45 -53.02 -19.70
N ALA A 9 -27.40 -51.71 -19.53
CA ALA A 9 -26.44 -50.83 -20.20
C ALA A 9 -25.23 -50.62 -19.27
N GLY A 10 -24.04 -51.04 -19.72
CA GLY A 10 -22.78 -50.80 -19.02
C GLY A 10 -22.35 -49.34 -19.15
N LEU A 11 -22.06 -48.69 -18.03
CA LEU A 11 -21.49 -47.35 -17.99
C LEU A 11 -19.97 -47.46 -18.11
N ALA A 12 -19.41 -47.04 -19.23
CA ALA A 12 -17.97 -46.83 -19.37
C ALA A 12 -17.60 -45.50 -18.69
N VAL A 13 -16.97 -45.58 -17.51
CA VAL A 13 -16.40 -44.41 -16.83
C VAL A 13 -15.08 -44.06 -17.51
N GLY A 14 -15.08 -43.00 -18.31
CA GLY A 14 -13.87 -42.41 -18.86
C GLY A 14 -13.00 -41.82 -17.74
N LEU A 15 -11.76 -42.30 -17.65
CA LEU A 15 -10.70 -41.69 -16.84
C LEU A 15 -10.32 -40.34 -17.49
N PHE A 16 -10.81 -39.24 -16.93
CA PHE A 16 -10.22 -37.93 -17.18
C PHE A 16 -8.87 -37.84 -16.46
N PRO A 17 -7.81 -37.29 -17.09
CA PRO A 17 -6.55 -37.09 -16.41
C PRO A 17 -6.76 -36.04 -15.31
N ALA A 18 -6.39 -36.41 -14.08
CA ALA A 18 -6.37 -35.48 -12.97
C ALA A 18 -5.49 -34.29 -13.35
N ALA A 19 -6.10 -33.11 -13.48
CA ALA A 19 -5.37 -31.86 -13.55
C ALA A 19 -4.46 -31.80 -12.32
N ARG A 20 -3.15 -31.75 -12.54
CA ARG A 20 -2.21 -31.37 -11.49
C ARG A 20 -2.54 -29.92 -11.14
N TYR A 21 -3.30 -29.74 -10.07
CA TYR A 21 -3.27 -28.49 -9.32
C TYR A 21 -1.84 -28.36 -8.81
N LEU A 22 -1.00 -27.61 -9.52
CA LEU A 22 0.17 -27.02 -8.92
C LEU A 22 -0.37 -26.16 -7.78
N GLU A 23 -0.08 -26.55 -6.54
CA GLU A 23 -0.21 -25.64 -5.40
C GLU A 23 0.52 -24.36 -5.81
N ALA A 24 -0.22 -23.27 -5.97
CA ALA A 24 0.39 -21.96 -6.15
C ALA A 24 1.28 -21.74 -4.95
N GLN A 25 2.59 -21.62 -5.18
CA GLN A 25 3.52 -21.35 -4.10
C GLN A 25 3.15 -19.99 -3.51
N GLU A 26 2.77 -19.97 -2.23
CA GLU A 26 2.36 -18.74 -1.54
C GLU A 26 3.52 -17.74 -1.58
N ILE A 27 3.27 -16.51 -2.06
CA ILE A 27 4.28 -15.46 -2.13
C ILE A 27 4.57 -15.01 -0.69
N ASP A 28 5.82 -15.16 -0.25
CA ASP A 28 6.23 -14.64 1.06
C ASP A 28 6.38 -13.12 0.99
N LEU A 29 5.42 -12.42 1.57
CA LEU A 29 5.37 -10.95 1.60
C LEU A 29 6.16 -10.36 2.76
N VAL A 30 6.49 -11.17 3.76
CA VAL A 30 7.06 -10.68 5.01
C VAL A 30 8.46 -10.16 4.75
N GLU A 31 8.70 -8.90 5.11
CA GLU A 31 9.99 -8.22 4.94
C GLU A 31 10.48 -8.09 3.49
N LEU A 32 9.62 -8.32 2.48
CA LEU A 32 9.98 -8.24 1.06
C LEU A 32 10.57 -6.86 0.70
N THR A 33 11.73 -6.83 0.06
CA THR A 33 12.39 -5.57 -0.36
C THR A 33 12.07 -5.21 -1.81
N THR A 34 12.39 -3.99 -2.25
CA THR A 34 12.25 -3.63 -3.66
C THR A 34 13.13 -4.50 -4.57
N ASP A 35 14.32 -4.90 -4.13
CA ASP A 35 15.19 -5.81 -4.89
C ASP A 35 14.57 -7.21 -5.01
N ASP A 36 13.99 -7.75 -3.93
CA ASP A 36 13.31 -9.06 -3.95
C ASP A 36 12.13 -9.07 -4.93
N VAL A 37 11.39 -7.96 -5.02
CA VAL A 37 10.29 -7.80 -5.99
C VAL A 37 10.84 -7.91 -7.41
N HIS A 38 11.87 -7.15 -7.75
CA HIS A 38 12.46 -7.16 -9.10
C HIS A 38 13.10 -8.51 -9.46
N VAL A 39 13.81 -9.13 -8.51
CA VAL A 39 14.35 -10.49 -8.67
C VAL A 39 13.21 -11.50 -8.87
N GLY A 40 12.10 -11.33 -8.17
CA GLY A 40 10.89 -12.14 -8.32
C GLY A 40 10.31 -12.06 -9.72
N TYR A 41 10.13 -10.85 -10.26
CA TYR A 41 9.65 -10.62 -11.62
C TYR A 41 10.61 -11.17 -12.68
N ALA A 42 11.91 -10.87 -12.56
CA ALA A 42 12.93 -11.35 -13.50
C ALA A 42 13.04 -12.89 -13.54
N ALA A 43 12.80 -13.55 -12.41
CA ALA A 43 12.78 -15.00 -12.31
C ALA A 43 11.42 -15.64 -12.66
N GLY A 44 10.39 -14.84 -12.95
CA GLY A 44 9.04 -15.32 -13.23
C GLY A 44 8.38 -16.02 -12.03
N LYS A 45 8.73 -15.64 -10.80
CA LYS A 45 8.16 -16.22 -9.56
C LYS A 45 6.72 -15.77 -9.33
N PHE A 46 6.42 -14.55 -9.72
CA PHE A 46 5.09 -13.94 -9.66
C PHE A 46 5.02 -12.78 -10.65
N THR A 47 3.81 -12.34 -10.99
CA THR A 47 3.56 -11.09 -11.73
C THR A 47 3.20 -9.94 -10.78
N ALA A 48 3.12 -8.70 -11.28
CA ALA A 48 2.68 -7.55 -10.50
C ALA A 48 1.24 -7.71 -10.00
N VAL A 49 0.35 -8.29 -10.81
CA VAL A 49 -1.03 -8.61 -10.38
C VAL A 49 -1.03 -9.62 -9.23
N GLU A 50 -0.27 -10.70 -9.34
CA GLU A 50 -0.19 -11.73 -8.30
C GLU A 50 0.39 -11.18 -7.00
N LEU A 51 1.46 -10.38 -7.09
CA LEU A 51 2.05 -9.73 -5.92
C LEU A 51 1.07 -8.74 -5.27
N THR A 52 0.42 -7.89 -6.07
CA THR A 52 -0.55 -6.90 -5.58
C THR A 52 -1.72 -7.60 -4.89
N GLN A 53 -2.26 -8.67 -5.49
CA GLN A 53 -3.33 -9.45 -4.89
C GLN A 53 -2.90 -10.04 -3.55
N ALA A 54 -1.69 -10.60 -3.45
CA ALA A 54 -1.19 -11.16 -2.20
C ALA A 54 -1.11 -10.09 -1.09
N PHE A 55 -0.65 -8.86 -1.39
CA PHE A 55 -0.67 -7.76 -0.42
C PHE A 55 -2.09 -7.36 -0.01
N LEU A 56 -3.03 -7.30 -0.96
CA LEU A 56 -4.44 -7.01 -0.67
C LEU A 56 -5.08 -8.10 0.21
N ASP A 57 -4.81 -9.37 -0.06
CA ASP A 57 -5.30 -10.51 0.74
C ASP A 57 -4.75 -10.44 2.18
N ARG A 58 -3.49 -10.03 2.32
CA ARG A 58 -2.87 -9.83 3.64
C ARG A 58 -3.50 -8.65 4.38
N ILE A 59 -3.76 -7.54 3.69
CA ILE A 59 -4.46 -6.39 4.25
C ILE A 59 -5.84 -6.82 4.72
N GLU A 60 -6.63 -7.49 3.89
CA GLU A 60 -7.96 -7.99 4.25
C GLU A 60 -7.93 -8.84 5.53
N ARG A 61 -6.92 -9.71 5.66
CA ARG A 61 -6.79 -10.61 6.81
C ARG A 61 -6.46 -9.91 8.13
N TYR A 62 -5.65 -8.86 8.11
CA TYR A 62 -5.04 -8.32 9.34
C TYR A 62 -5.38 -6.86 9.64
N GLU A 63 -5.81 -6.08 8.64
CA GLU A 63 -5.97 -4.64 8.79
C GLU A 63 -7.06 -4.24 9.78
N ALA A 64 -8.13 -5.04 9.89
CA ALA A 64 -9.19 -4.82 10.89
C ALA A 64 -8.65 -4.80 12.33
N HIS A 65 -7.48 -5.40 12.58
CA HIS A 65 -6.81 -5.34 13.87
C HIS A 65 -5.93 -4.09 14.02
N TYR A 66 -5.15 -3.72 13.00
CA TYR A 66 -4.12 -2.68 13.10
C TYR A 66 -4.60 -1.27 12.75
N ASN A 67 -5.59 -1.16 11.87
CA ASN A 67 -6.21 0.10 11.45
C ASN A 67 -5.18 1.14 10.94
N ALA A 68 -4.32 0.71 10.03
CA ALA A 68 -3.31 1.50 9.34
C ALA A 68 -3.85 2.32 8.16
N PHE A 69 -5.03 2.02 7.61
CA PHE A 69 -5.58 2.63 6.40
C PHE A 69 -6.83 3.50 6.68
N ILE A 70 -7.03 4.52 5.84
CA ILE A 70 -8.28 5.28 5.74
C ILE A 70 -9.05 4.86 4.48
N SER A 71 -8.36 4.69 3.35
CA SER A 71 -8.97 4.30 2.09
C SER A 71 -8.05 3.40 1.27
N MET A 72 -8.64 2.48 0.51
CA MET A 72 -7.93 1.60 -0.43
C MET A 72 -8.05 2.16 -1.84
N ASN A 73 -7.02 1.94 -2.66
CA ASN A 73 -7.06 2.29 -4.08
C ASN A 73 -7.78 1.18 -4.87
N PRO A 74 -8.98 1.44 -5.44
CA PRO A 74 -9.72 0.43 -6.19
C PRO A 74 -9.03 0.05 -7.51
N ASP A 75 -8.12 0.90 -8.01
CA ASP A 75 -7.44 0.70 -9.29
C ASP A 75 -6.09 -0.02 -9.16
N ALA A 76 -5.71 -0.47 -7.95
CA ALA A 76 -4.40 -1.09 -7.70
C ALA A 76 -4.15 -2.31 -8.60
N LEU A 77 -5.12 -3.23 -8.70
CA LEU A 77 -5.01 -4.42 -9.56
C LEU A 77 -5.04 -4.08 -11.06
N ALA A 78 -5.82 -3.07 -11.46
CA ALA A 78 -5.85 -2.61 -12.85
C ALA A 78 -4.50 -1.99 -13.25
N THR A 79 -3.88 -1.22 -12.34
CA THR A 79 -2.53 -0.67 -12.50
C THR A 79 -1.50 -1.79 -12.60
N ALA A 80 -1.59 -2.80 -11.73
CA ALA A 80 -0.72 -3.97 -11.76
C ALA A 80 -0.78 -4.72 -13.11
N ALA A 81 -1.99 -4.92 -13.64
CA ALA A 81 -2.19 -5.60 -14.92
C ALA A 81 -1.59 -4.81 -16.09
N GLN A 82 -1.65 -3.47 -16.05
CA GLN A 82 -1.01 -2.62 -17.05
C GLN A 82 0.52 -2.73 -16.99
N LEU A 83 1.08 -2.75 -15.78
CA LEU A 83 2.52 -2.90 -15.56
C LEU A 83 3.03 -4.27 -16.01
N ASP A 84 2.26 -5.35 -15.79
CA ASP A 84 2.61 -6.69 -16.31
C ASP A 84 2.70 -6.71 -17.85
N VAL A 85 1.78 -6.03 -18.54
CA VAL A 85 1.83 -5.90 -20.01
C VAL A 85 3.05 -5.11 -20.45
N GLU A 86 3.32 -3.96 -19.82
CA GLU A 86 4.49 -3.13 -20.11
C GLU A 86 5.80 -3.89 -19.86
N TYR A 87 5.89 -4.61 -18.75
CA TYR A 87 7.07 -5.41 -18.40
C TYR A 87 7.41 -6.44 -19.48
N GLY A 88 6.40 -7.10 -20.04
CA GLY A 88 6.58 -8.08 -21.11
C GLY A 88 7.00 -7.47 -22.46
N LEU A 89 6.72 -6.19 -22.69
CA LEU A 89 7.02 -5.50 -23.95
C LEU A 89 8.33 -4.72 -23.89
N ASP A 90 8.49 -3.88 -22.87
CA ASP A 90 9.52 -2.85 -22.77
C ASP A 90 10.45 -3.05 -21.56
N GLY A 91 10.12 -4.01 -20.67
CA GLY A 91 10.81 -4.22 -19.40
C GLY A 91 10.29 -3.29 -18.29
N PRO A 92 11.03 -3.13 -17.17
CA PRO A 92 10.55 -2.34 -16.04
C PRO A 92 10.47 -0.85 -16.41
N ARG A 93 9.30 -0.24 -16.14
CA ARG A 93 9.04 1.21 -16.27
C ARG A 93 10.10 2.06 -15.57
N GLY A 94 10.53 1.63 -14.39
CA GLY A 94 11.38 2.41 -13.52
C GLY A 94 11.79 1.63 -12.26
N PRO A 95 12.50 2.29 -11.33
CA PRO A 95 13.06 1.64 -10.14
C PRO A 95 12.02 1.08 -9.18
N LEU A 96 10.76 1.53 -9.26
CA LEU A 96 9.66 1.04 -8.44
C LEU A 96 8.62 0.25 -9.24
N HIS A 97 8.97 -0.21 -10.44
CA HIS A 97 8.05 -0.97 -11.29
C HIS A 97 7.41 -2.14 -10.54
N GLY A 98 6.08 -2.14 -10.43
CA GLY A 98 5.30 -3.18 -9.76
C GLY A 98 5.40 -3.19 -8.23
N VAL A 99 6.20 -2.32 -7.62
CA VAL A 99 6.42 -2.30 -6.16
C VAL A 99 5.15 -1.79 -5.46
N PRO A 100 4.56 -2.56 -4.51
CA PRO A 100 3.40 -2.11 -3.76
C PRO A 100 3.78 -1.09 -2.67
N VAL A 101 3.19 0.10 -2.75
CA VAL A 101 3.47 1.25 -1.87
C VAL A 101 2.20 1.81 -1.24
N VAL A 102 2.36 2.57 -0.17
CA VAL A 102 1.25 3.32 0.46
C VAL A 102 1.61 4.78 0.67
N ILE A 103 0.62 5.66 0.66
CA ILE A 103 0.82 7.09 0.91
C ILE A 103 0.02 7.51 2.15
N LYS A 104 0.50 8.51 2.89
CA LYS A 104 -0.27 9.10 4.00
C LYS A 104 -1.50 9.83 3.47
N ASP A 105 -2.61 9.77 4.19
CA ASP A 105 -3.88 10.33 3.69
C ASP A 105 -3.88 11.85 3.51
N ASN A 106 -2.92 12.58 4.07
CA ASN A 106 -2.77 14.01 3.76
C ASN A 106 -2.04 14.31 2.44
N ILE A 107 -1.78 13.29 1.61
CA ILE A 107 -1.21 13.41 0.27
C ILE A 107 -2.32 13.12 -0.74
N ASP A 108 -2.52 14.02 -1.70
CA ASP A 108 -3.54 13.90 -2.73
C ASP A 108 -3.22 12.80 -3.74
N TYR A 109 -4.27 12.05 -4.10
CA TYR A 109 -4.28 11.10 -5.20
C TYR A 109 -5.54 11.39 -6.00
N GLY A 110 -5.39 11.68 -7.29
CA GLY A 110 -6.49 12.09 -8.17
C GLY A 110 -7.62 11.06 -8.16
N GLY A 111 -8.83 11.49 -7.80
CA GLY A 111 -10.00 10.61 -7.72
C GLY A 111 -10.16 9.82 -6.41
N LEU A 112 -9.23 9.93 -5.45
CA LEU A 112 -9.39 9.36 -4.10
C LEU A 112 -9.58 10.46 -3.04
N VAL A 113 -10.48 10.21 -2.09
CA VAL A 113 -10.75 11.18 -1.01
C VAL A 113 -9.47 11.46 -0.19
N THR A 114 -9.18 12.73 0.04
CA THR A 114 -8.15 13.21 0.98
C THR A 114 -8.81 13.77 2.22
N THR A 115 -8.71 13.05 3.35
CA THR A 115 -9.38 13.49 4.59
C THR A 115 -8.44 14.20 5.56
N ALA A 116 -7.13 13.99 5.42
CA ALA A 116 -6.13 14.36 6.42
C ALA A 116 -6.50 13.86 7.83
N GLY A 117 -7.22 12.73 7.92
CA GLY A 117 -7.73 12.14 9.17
C GLY A 117 -9.06 12.74 9.66
N TRP A 118 -9.50 13.87 9.14
CA TRP A 118 -10.67 14.58 9.68
C TRP A 118 -11.99 14.10 9.06
N GLU A 119 -12.94 13.70 9.89
CA GLU A 119 -14.26 13.19 9.48
C GLU A 119 -15.08 14.17 8.61
N GLY A 120 -14.85 15.48 8.77
CA GLY A 120 -15.56 16.49 7.99
C GLY A 120 -15.21 16.48 6.49
N PHE A 121 -14.09 15.85 6.11
CA PHE A 121 -13.63 15.70 4.72
C PHE A 121 -14.07 14.40 4.05
N SER A 122 -15.04 13.68 4.64
CA SER A 122 -15.59 12.45 4.06
C SER A 122 -17.11 12.38 4.21
N GLN A 123 -17.81 12.09 3.12
CA GLN A 123 -19.26 11.82 3.16
C GLN A 123 -19.59 10.55 3.95
N ALA A 124 -18.68 9.58 4.04
CA ALA A 124 -18.90 8.34 4.79
C ALA A 124 -19.10 8.58 6.30
N THR A 125 -18.59 9.71 6.80
CA THR A 125 -18.73 10.17 8.19
C THR A 125 -19.67 11.37 8.34
N GLY A 126 -20.46 11.68 7.29
CA GLY A 126 -21.43 12.78 7.30
C GLY A 126 -20.88 14.16 6.95
N GLY A 127 -19.61 14.24 6.52
CA GLY A 127 -18.97 15.45 6.01
C GLY A 127 -19.10 15.63 4.49
N VAL A 128 -18.11 16.30 3.89
CA VAL A 128 -18.00 16.54 2.44
C VAL A 128 -16.72 15.89 1.94
N SER A 129 -16.83 14.97 0.99
CA SER A 129 -15.66 14.28 0.41
C SER A 129 -14.78 15.27 -0.36
N MET A 130 -13.56 15.48 0.13
CA MET A 130 -12.54 16.28 -0.56
C MET A 130 -11.81 15.36 -1.54
N ILE A 131 -12.22 15.37 -2.81
CA ILE A 131 -11.64 14.53 -3.86
C ILE A 131 -10.85 15.46 -4.79
N PRO A 132 -9.51 15.36 -4.83
CA PRO A 132 -8.69 16.13 -5.76
C PRO A 132 -8.86 15.58 -7.18
N ASP A 133 -8.84 16.47 -8.17
CA ASP A 133 -8.81 16.09 -9.58
C ASP A 133 -7.42 15.60 -10.00
N ASP A 134 -6.37 16.21 -9.44
CA ASP A 134 -4.97 15.93 -9.77
C ASP A 134 -4.25 15.12 -8.69
N ASP A 135 -3.20 14.40 -9.09
CA ASP A 135 -2.27 13.77 -8.17
C ASP A 135 -1.37 14.81 -7.48
N ALA A 136 -0.96 14.55 -6.24
CA ALA A 136 0.19 15.25 -5.66
C ALA A 136 1.45 14.99 -6.50
N ALA A 137 2.39 15.95 -6.53
CA ALA A 137 3.60 15.82 -7.34
C ALA A 137 4.41 14.54 -7.02
N VAL A 138 4.43 14.15 -5.75
CA VAL A 138 5.06 12.91 -5.28
C VAL A 138 4.33 11.65 -5.74
N VAL A 139 3.00 11.70 -5.87
CA VAL A 139 2.19 10.59 -6.40
C VAL A 139 2.44 10.42 -7.89
N THR A 140 2.51 11.53 -8.66
CA THR A 140 2.91 11.49 -10.07
C THR A 140 4.28 10.82 -10.24
N ARG A 141 5.29 11.22 -9.46
CA ARG A 141 6.64 10.63 -9.50
C ARG A 141 6.64 9.12 -9.18
N LEU A 142 5.88 8.70 -8.17
CA LEU A 142 5.73 7.28 -7.85
C LEU A 142 5.13 6.47 -9.03
N ARG A 143 4.10 7.01 -9.69
CA ARG A 143 3.44 6.35 -10.85
C ARG A 143 4.36 6.28 -12.06
N GLU A 144 5.13 7.34 -12.30
CA GLU A 144 6.16 7.41 -13.36
C GLU A 144 7.28 6.40 -13.10
N ALA A 145 7.67 6.17 -11.84
CA ALA A 145 8.62 5.13 -11.46
C ALA A 145 8.03 3.71 -11.48
N GLY A 146 6.71 3.57 -11.73
CA GLY A 146 6.00 2.29 -11.85
C GLY A 146 5.48 1.70 -10.55
N ALA A 147 5.42 2.48 -9.47
CA ALA A 147 4.89 2.01 -8.18
C ALA A 147 3.37 1.75 -8.24
N ILE A 148 2.90 0.79 -7.45
CA ILE A 148 1.48 0.48 -7.28
C ILE A 148 1.03 1.00 -5.91
N ILE A 149 0.30 2.11 -5.90
CA ILE A 149 -0.21 2.70 -4.66
C ILE A 149 -1.44 1.90 -4.21
N LEU A 150 -1.34 1.19 -3.09
CA LEU A 150 -2.39 0.32 -2.55
C LEU A 150 -3.50 1.08 -1.83
N GLY A 151 -3.18 2.22 -1.24
CA GLY A 151 -4.14 2.98 -0.45
C GLY A 151 -3.51 4.12 0.34
N LYS A 152 -4.38 4.83 1.06
CA LYS A 152 -4.06 5.99 1.89
C LYS A 152 -4.10 5.61 3.36
N THR A 153 -3.03 5.95 4.07
CA THR A 153 -2.77 5.50 5.45
C THR A 153 -3.21 6.51 6.49
N ASN A 154 -3.61 5.98 7.65
CA ASN A 154 -4.18 6.71 8.76
C ASN A 154 -3.14 7.65 9.43
N LEU A 155 -3.65 8.74 9.97
CA LEU A 155 -2.94 9.82 10.63
C LEU A 155 -3.88 10.49 11.63
N PRO A 156 -3.42 11.12 12.72
CA PRO A 156 -4.27 12.00 13.51
C PRO A 156 -4.73 13.20 12.67
N ASP A 157 -5.93 13.71 12.95
CA ASP A 157 -6.56 14.83 12.24
C ASP A 157 -5.58 15.98 11.99
N PHE A 158 -5.47 16.39 10.72
CA PHE A 158 -4.57 17.43 10.23
C PHE A 158 -3.11 17.22 10.65
N ALA A 159 -2.70 15.96 10.80
CA ALA A 159 -1.38 15.57 11.28
C ALA A 159 -1.00 16.19 12.65
N ALA A 160 -1.99 16.63 13.45
CA ALA A 160 -1.81 17.49 14.63
C ALA A 160 -1.24 16.79 15.88
N HIS A 161 -0.86 15.51 15.79
CA HIS A 161 -0.37 14.75 16.93
C HIS A 161 0.84 13.86 16.58
N GLY A 162 1.96 14.05 17.29
CA GLY A 162 3.25 13.41 16.97
C GLY A 162 3.52 12.04 17.61
N THR A 163 2.59 11.50 18.41
CA THR A 163 2.85 10.27 19.21
C THR A 163 1.78 9.20 19.05
N ARG A 164 0.51 9.60 19.12
CA ARG A 164 -0.66 8.77 18.83
C ARG A 164 -1.08 8.99 17.39
N THR A 165 -1.50 7.91 16.74
CA THR A 165 -2.21 7.95 15.46
C THR A 165 -3.65 7.54 15.71
N ASN A 166 -4.53 8.54 15.73
CA ASN A 166 -5.96 8.38 15.99
C ASN A 166 -6.72 9.48 15.25
N SER A 167 -7.43 9.09 14.20
CA SER A 167 -8.24 10.00 13.39
C SER A 167 -9.70 9.98 13.83
N THR A 168 -10.43 11.06 13.55
CA THR A 168 -11.89 11.04 13.64
C THR A 168 -12.51 10.20 12.54
N VAL A 169 -11.87 10.10 11.36
CA VAL A 169 -12.40 9.33 10.23
C VAL A 169 -12.29 7.81 10.39
N ALA A 170 -11.17 7.29 10.90
CA ALA A 170 -10.88 5.85 10.96
C ALA A 170 -10.55 5.36 12.38
N GLY A 171 -10.33 6.25 13.34
CA GLY A 171 -9.96 5.88 14.70
C GLY A 171 -8.49 5.53 14.86
N ARG A 172 -8.19 4.69 15.87
CA ARG A 172 -6.84 4.45 16.38
C ARG A 172 -6.08 3.40 15.58
N THR A 173 -4.87 3.74 15.13
CA THR A 173 -3.87 2.78 14.59
C THR A 173 -3.07 2.14 15.72
N LEU A 174 -2.73 0.85 15.58
CA LEU A 174 -1.89 0.09 16.53
C LEU A 174 -0.45 -0.08 16.04
N ASN A 175 0.47 -0.28 16.99
CA ASN A 175 1.86 -0.62 16.72
C ASN A 175 1.99 -2.16 16.59
N PRO A 176 2.48 -2.71 15.46
CA PRO A 176 2.54 -4.16 15.26
C PRO A 176 3.52 -4.89 16.16
N TYR A 177 4.56 -4.22 16.70
CA TYR A 177 5.45 -4.85 17.69
C TYR A 177 4.78 -5.05 19.03
N ASN A 178 3.93 -4.10 19.45
CA ASN A 178 3.21 -4.16 20.71
C ASN A 178 2.00 -3.21 20.69
N VAL A 179 0.80 -3.79 20.68
CA VAL A 179 -0.48 -3.05 20.62
C VAL A 179 -0.76 -2.15 21.83
N ASP A 180 -0.06 -2.35 22.95
CA ASP A 180 -0.12 -1.48 24.13
C ASP A 180 0.82 -0.26 24.03
N LYS A 181 1.66 -0.22 23.00
CA LYS A 181 2.54 0.91 22.69
C LYS A 181 1.93 1.76 21.57
N VAL A 182 2.23 3.04 21.63
CA VAL A 182 1.82 3.98 20.58
C VAL A 182 2.64 3.74 19.30
N PRO A 183 2.04 3.89 18.10
CA PRO A 183 2.73 3.71 16.83
C PRO A 183 3.63 4.89 16.44
N GLY A 184 3.70 5.94 17.26
CA GLY A 184 4.22 7.23 16.86
C GLY A 184 3.21 7.99 15.99
N GLY A 185 3.60 9.19 15.56
CA GLY A 185 2.77 10.00 14.68
C GLY A 185 3.53 11.21 14.12
N SER A 186 2.96 11.92 13.16
CA SER A 186 1.62 11.70 12.61
C SER A 186 1.55 10.70 11.45
N SER A 187 2.67 10.18 10.92
CA SER A 187 2.67 9.16 9.85
C SER A 187 2.61 7.72 10.40
N GLY A 188 1.88 7.50 11.50
CA GLY A 188 1.87 6.21 12.18
C GLY A 188 1.18 5.11 11.38
N GLY A 189 0.12 5.43 10.62
CA GLY A 189 -0.52 4.46 9.71
C GLY A 189 0.45 3.98 8.62
N THR A 190 1.23 4.89 8.03
CA THR A 190 2.26 4.54 7.04
C THR A 190 3.30 3.59 7.64
N ALA A 191 3.81 3.91 8.84
CA ALA A 191 4.77 3.05 9.52
C ALA A 191 4.16 1.69 9.89
N THR A 192 2.91 1.65 10.35
CA THR A 192 2.20 0.40 10.66
C THR A 192 2.01 -0.45 9.41
N ALA A 193 1.62 0.15 8.29
CA ALA A 193 1.43 -0.57 7.03
C ALA A 193 2.75 -1.18 6.51
N VAL A 194 3.85 -0.43 6.57
CA VAL A 194 5.18 -0.96 6.19
C VAL A 194 5.64 -2.02 7.18
N ASN A 195 5.53 -1.81 8.49
CA ASN A 195 5.98 -2.79 9.48
C ASN A 195 5.18 -4.10 9.43
N ALA A 196 3.86 -4.03 9.26
CA ALA A 196 3.00 -5.20 9.16
C ALA A 196 3.11 -5.96 7.81
N SER A 197 3.99 -5.51 6.91
CA SER A 197 4.13 -6.01 5.53
C SER A 197 2.82 -5.88 4.72
N PHE A 198 2.08 -4.79 4.90
CA PHE A 198 0.96 -4.41 4.04
C PHE A 198 1.40 -3.67 2.79
N ALA A 199 2.64 -3.19 2.77
CA ALA A 199 3.32 -2.63 1.61
C ALA A 199 4.83 -2.86 1.74
N VAL A 200 5.56 -2.65 0.64
CA VAL A 200 7.04 -2.68 0.64
C VAL A 200 7.59 -1.43 1.32
N LEU A 201 7.04 -0.27 0.97
CA LEU A 201 7.43 1.03 1.50
C LEU A 201 6.24 1.99 1.46
N GLY A 202 6.39 3.18 2.05
CA GLY A 202 5.37 4.20 1.97
C GLY A 202 5.86 5.61 2.19
N LEU A 203 5.00 6.58 1.91
CA LEU A 203 5.28 8.01 2.10
C LEU A 203 4.59 8.55 3.35
N GLY A 204 5.38 9.21 4.19
CA GLY A 204 4.90 10.02 5.30
C GLY A 204 5.14 11.51 5.05
N THR A 205 4.60 12.33 5.96
CA THR A 205 4.82 13.78 5.97
C THR A 205 5.35 14.21 7.33
N GLU A 206 6.24 15.20 7.35
CA GLU A 206 6.87 15.70 8.57
C GLU A 206 6.93 17.21 8.65
N THR A 207 6.44 17.73 9.78
CA THR A 207 6.61 19.11 10.25
C THR A 207 7.59 19.18 11.43
N GLY A 208 7.55 18.19 12.32
CA GLY A 208 8.34 18.16 13.55
C GLY A 208 8.46 16.76 14.17
N GLY A 209 9.01 15.81 13.40
CA GLY A 209 9.19 14.41 13.80
C GLY A 209 8.19 13.41 13.22
N SER A 210 7.24 13.85 12.39
CA SER A 210 6.13 12.99 11.95
C SER A 210 6.46 11.86 10.96
N ILE A 211 7.68 11.78 10.43
CA ILE A 211 8.24 10.62 9.73
C ILE A 211 9.16 9.86 10.68
N GLN A 212 10.09 10.56 11.36
CA GLN A 212 11.14 9.96 12.18
C GLN A 212 10.59 9.27 13.45
N ASN A 213 9.60 9.86 14.11
CA ASN A 213 8.98 9.32 15.32
C ASN A 213 8.27 7.98 15.06
N PRO A 214 7.31 7.87 14.11
CA PRO A 214 6.68 6.60 13.83
C PRO A 214 7.65 5.56 13.25
N ALA A 215 8.66 5.97 12.48
CA ALA A 215 9.71 5.04 12.03
C ALA A 215 10.48 4.45 13.23
N SER A 216 10.93 5.29 14.17
CA SER A 216 11.63 4.84 15.38
C SER A 216 10.76 3.95 16.26
N ALA A 217 9.48 4.28 16.43
CA ALA A 217 8.54 3.52 17.24
C ALA A 217 8.23 2.12 16.68
N GLN A 218 8.47 1.90 15.39
CA GLN A 218 8.10 0.69 14.66
C GLN A 218 9.30 0.06 13.92
N ALA A 219 10.52 0.34 14.38
CA ALA A 219 11.78 -0.21 13.87
C ALA A 219 11.95 -0.11 12.34
N LEU A 220 11.57 1.02 11.75
CA LEU A 220 11.74 1.33 10.33
C LEU A 220 12.82 2.37 10.09
N VAL A 221 13.26 2.44 8.84
CA VAL A 221 14.02 3.57 8.31
C VAL A 221 13.04 4.64 7.85
N GLY A 222 13.15 5.85 8.41
CA GLY A 222 12.37 7.02 7.99
C GLY A 222 13.31 8.16 7.62
N VAL A 223 13.14 8.74 6.43
CA VAL A 223 13.98 9.83 5.95
C VAL A 223 13.19 11.13 5.95
N LYS A 224 13.58 12.07 6.80
CA LYS A 224 13.12 13.47 6.72
C LYS A 224 14.08 14.25 5.81
N PRO A 225 13.74 14.53 4.55
CA PRO A 225 14.67 15.19 3.64
C PRO A 225 14.95 16.64 4.05
N THR A 226 15.88 17.26 3.34
CA THR A 226 16.10 18.71 3.38
C THR A 226 14.82 19.41 2.92
N TYR A 227 14.41 20.47 3.62
CA TYR A 227 13.26 21.28 3.22
C TYR A 227 13.44 21.80 1.78
N GLY A 228 12.39 21.64 0.96
CA GLY A 228 12.40 22.01 -0.45
C GLY A 228 13.06 21.00 -1.40
N LEU A 229 13.62 19.88 -0.90
CA LEU A 229 14.17 18.83 -1.77
C LEU A 229 13.06 18.07 -2.51
N VAL A 230 12.02 17.66 -1.78
CA VAL A 230 10.85 16.96 -2.30
C VAL A 230 9.69 17.96 -2.40
N PRO A 231 8.98 18.04 -3.55
CA PRO A 231 7.83 18.93 -3.69
C PRO A 231 6.69 18.53 -2.74
N ILE A 232 5.97 19.52 -2.23
CA ILE A 232 4.82 19.34 -1.33
C ILE A 232 3.48 19.77 -1.97
N GLU A 233 3.47 19.97 -3.29
CA GLU A 233 2.24 20.23 -4.04
C GLU A 233 1.29 19.03 -3.94
N GLY A 234 0.02 19.29 -3.64
CA GLY A 234 -0.99 18.26 -3.34
C GLY A 234 -0.84 17.64 -1.95
N VAL A 235 -0.22 18.32 -0.99
CA VAL A 235 -0.14 17.85 0.42
C VAL A 235 -0.89 18.82 1.32
N VAL A 236 -1.84 18.31 2.11
CA VAL A 236 -2.56 19.13 3.10
C VAL A 236 -1.57 19.62 4.15
N PRO A 237 -1.40 20.95 4.31
CA PRO A 237 -0.30 21.53 5.05
C PRO A 237 -0.57 21.58 6.56
N ILE A 238 0.50 21.58 7.35
CA ILE A 238 0.51 22.11 8.73
C ILE A 238 1.23 23.45 8.74
N ASN A 239 2.45 23.48 8.18
CA ASN A 239 3.31 24.65 8.10
C ASN A 239 4.15 24.60 6.80
N SER A 240 3.46 24.64 5.66
CA SER A 240 4.04 24.50 4.32
C SER A 240 5.03 25.61 3.96
N THR A 241 5.00 26.74 4.65
CA THR A 241 5.89 27.87 4.36
C THR A 241 7.31 27.64 4.86
N TYR A 242 7.52 26.77 5.85
CA TYR A 242 8.81 26.73 6.55
C TYR A 242 9.40 25.33 6.75
N ILE A 243 8.60 24.31 7.01
CA ILE A 243 9.15 23.06 7.58
C ILE A 243 8.45 21.76 7.14
N ASP A 244 7.32 21.82 6.45
CA ASP A 244 6.67 20.59 5.96
C ASP A 244 7.51 19.92 4.87
N VAL A 245 7.69 18.61 4.99
CA VAL A 245 8.36 17.76 4.00
C VAL A 245 7.59 16.44 3.80
N VAL A 246 7.77 15.83 2.63
CA VAL A 246 7.36 14.46 2.34
C VAL A 246 8.61 13.58 2.34
N GLY A 247 8.52 12.36 2.88
CA GLY A 247 9.66 11.45 2.86
C GLY A 247 9.28 9.98 3.04
N PRO A 248 10.18 9.06 2.65
CA PRO A 248 9.91 7.64 2.66
C PRO A 248 10.04 7.02 4.06
N LEU A 249 9.23 5.98 4.28
CA LEU A 249 9.36 4.99 5.35
C LEU A 249 9.53 3.62 4.69
N ALA A 250 10.59 2.89 5.05
CA ALA A 250 10.90 1.55 4.54
C ALA A 250 11.55 0.68 5.61
N ARG A 251 11.65 -0.63 5.37
CA ARG A 251 12.29 -1.57 6.30
C ARG A 251 13.81 -1.55 6.26
N ASN A 252 14.39 -1.10 5.16
CA ASN A 252 15.83 -1.00 5.00
C ASN A 252 16.24 0.36 4.40
N VAL A 253 17.53 0.67 4.49
CA VAL A 253 18.08 1.96 4.03
C VAL A 253 18.08 2.05 2.50
N VAL A 254 18.22 0.93 1.79
CA VAL A 254 18.27 0.90 0.32
C VAL A 254 16.93 1.33 -0.26
N ASP A 255 15.82 0.75 0.18
CA ASP A 255 14.47 1.08 -0.29
C ASP A 255 14.10 2.52 0.08
N ALA A 256 14.51 2.99 1.26
CA ALA A 256 14.31 4.38 1.67
C ALA A 256 15.09 5.37 0.78
N ALA A 257 16.36 5.08 0.48
CA ALA A 257 17.18 5.91 -0.39
C ALA A 257 16.68 5.89 -1.85
N LEU A 258 16.36 4.70 -2.37
CA LEU A 258 15.80 4.52 -3.71
C LEU A 258 14.50 5.31 -3.88
N THR A 259 13.62 5.26 -2.87
CA THR A 259 12.38 6.04 -2.91
C THR A 259 12.68 7.53 -2.88
N LEU A 260 13.62 8.00 -2.05
CA LEU A 260 13.98 9.41 -2.03
C LEU A 260 14.52 9.90 -3.38
N ASP A 261 15.28 9.08 -4.11
CA ASP A 261 15.77 9.39 -5.47
C ASP A 261 14.63 9.50 -6.50
N VAL A 262 13.51 8.79 -6.28
CA VAL A 262 12.29 8.90 -7.10
C VAL A 262 11.51 10.17 -6.78
N LEU A 263 11.53 10.61 -5.52
CA LEU A 263 10.67 11.68 -5.00
C LEU A 263 11.04 13.09 -5.44
#